data_AF-A0A0D2CC00-F1
#
_entry.id   AF-A0A0D2CC00-F1
#
_cell.length_a   1.000
_cell.length_b   1.000
_cell.length_c   1.000
_cell.angle_alpha   90.00
_cell.angle_beta   90.00
_cell.angle_gamma   90.00
#
_symmetry.space_group_name_H-M   'P 1'
#
loop_
_entity.id
_entity.type
_entity.pdbx_description
1 polymer ?
#
loop_
_entity_poly.entity_id
_entity_poly.type
_entity_poly.pdbx_seq_one_letter_code
_entity_poly.pdbx_strand_id
1 'polypeptide(L)'
;MARLSWPRNPPGWFLFVLGAVMVLRQIMAFIDVKPVMEEFNIREENSVRFMAFSMGSIGLYNILGALEDNWNIYWFSLVSRVVASVIMYTLKGGWENLAHIEFGTAVLLAACMWWT
;
A
#
# COMPACT_ATOMS: atom_id res chain seq x y z
N MET A 1 -21.33 -14.00 -23.57
CA MET A 1 -20.82 -13.37 -22.32
C MET A 1 -19.62 -14.18 -21.87
N ALA A 2 -18.40 -13.67 -22.06
CA ALA A 2 -17.21 -14.34 -21.56
C ALA A 2 -17.25 -14.29 -20.03
N ARG A 3 -17.28 -15.44 -19.36
CA ARG A 3 -17.04 -15.49 -17.91
C ARG A 3 -15.60 -15.02 -17.70
N LEU A 4 -15.42 -13.88 -17.04
CA LEU A 4 -14.15 -13.53 -16.42
C LEU A 4 -13.85 -14.67 -15.42
N SER A 5 -13.07 -15.66 -15.83
CA SER A 5 -12.60 -16.69 -14.92
C SER A 5 -11.58 -16.02 -14.02
N TRP A 6 -11.88 -15.99 -12.73
CA TRP A 6 -10.95 -15.49 -11.73
C TRP A 6 -9.61 -16.25 -11.84
N PRO A 7 -8.46 -15.55 -11.70
CA PRO A 7 -7.12 -16.14 -11.65
C PRO A 7 -7.11 -17.30 -10.65
N ARG A 8 -6.45 -18.42 -10.97
CA ARG A 8 -6.66 -19.69 -10.23
C ARG A 8 -5.93 -19.70 -8.89
N ASN A 9 -4.80 -19.02 -8.78
CA ASN A 9 -4.04 -18.93 -7.54
C ASN A 9 -3.77 -17.44 -7.22
N PRO A 10 -4.11 -16.94 -6.03
CA PRO A 10 -3.72 -15.59 -5.66
C PRO A 10 -2.20 -15.50 -5.44
N PRO A 11 -1.53 -14.37 -5.76
CA PRO A 11 -0.09 -14.21 -5.55
C PRO A 11 0.23 -13.90 -4.07
N GLY A 12 -0.01 -14.85 -3.16
CA GLY A 12 0.19 -14.77 -1.70
C GLY A 12 1.50 -14.14 -1.30
N TRP A 13 2.59 -14.63 -1.89
CA TRP A 13 3.93 -14.17 -1.60
C TRP A 13 4.14 -12.68 -1.96
N PHE A 14 3.53 -12.19 -3.04
CA PHE A 14 3.70 -10.81 -3.49
C PHE A 14 2.99 -9.85 -2.55
N LEU A 15 1.75 -10.17 -2.17
CA LEU A 15 0.98 -9.40 -1.20
C LEU A 15 1.65 -9.41 0.18
N PHE A 16 2.21 -10.55 0.58
CA PHE A 16 2.96 -10.69 1.82
C PHE A 16 4.21 -9.80 1.84
N VAL A 17 5.04 -9.86 0.78
CA VAL A 17 6.27 -9.05 0.68
C VAL A 17 5.94 -7.57 0.67
N LEU A 18 4.94 -7.15 -0.11
CA LEU A 18 4.49 -5.76 -0.13
C LEU A 18 3.98 -5.31 1.25
N GLY A 19 3.15 -6.12 1.90
CA GLY A 19 2.62 -5.84 3.23
C GLY A 19 3.76 -5.70 4.26
N ALA A 20 4.73 -6.60 4.24
CA ALA A 20 5.89 -6.56 5.13
C ALA A 20 6.74 -5.30 4.92
N VAL A 21 7.06 -4.95 3.67
CA VAL A 21 7.82 -3.72 3.36
C VAL A 21 7.06 -2.48 3.81
N MET A 22 5.74 -2.42 3.57
CA MET A 22 4.90 -1.31 4.04
C MET A 22 4.96 -1.19 5.56
N VAL A 23 4.71 -2.27 6.30
CA VAL A 23 4.72 -2.26 7.76
C VAL A 23 6.08 -1.84 8.32
N LEU A 24 7.18 -2.39 7.81
CA LEU A 24 8.53 -2.01 8.24
C LEU A 24 8.79 -0.52 8.02
N ARG A 25 8.41 0.01 6.87
CA ARG A 25 8.56 1.44 6.56
C ARG A 25 7.74 2.32 7.50
N GLN A 26 6.51 1.92 7.82
CA GLN A 26 5.67 2.68 8.74
C GLN A 26 6.14 2.59 10.20
N ILE A 27 6.69 1.45 10.65
CA ILE A 27 7.31 1.34 11.97
C ILE A 27 8.48 2.33 12.10
N MET A 28 9.33 2.44 11.07
CA MET A 28 10.40 3.44 11.05
C MET A 28 9.85 4.86 11.14
N ALA A 29 8.80 5.18 10.36
CA ALA A 29 8.13 6.48 10.41
C ALA A 29 7.45 6.79 11.76
N PHE A 30 7.04 5.76 12.51
CA PHE A 30 6.50 5.91 13.87
C PHE A 30 7.56 6.19 14.92
N ILE A 31 8.73 5.54 14.81
CA ILE A 31 9.84 5.71 15.75
C ILE A 31 10.48 7.08 15.56
N ASP A 32 10.74 7.46 14.31
CA ASP A 32 11.26 8.77 13.96
C ASP A 32 10.64 9.26 12.64
N VAL A 33 9.88 10.35 12.72
CA VAL A 33 9.26 10.99 11.56
C VAL A 33 10.24 11.84 10.76
N LYS A 34 11.35 12.27 11.37
CA LYS A 34 12.27 13.24 10.76
C LYS A 34 12.84 12.77 9.42
N PRO A 35 13.28 11.50 9.27
CA PRO A 35 13.77 11.01 7.99
C PRO A 35 12.72 11.13 6.89
N VAL A 36 11.45 10.82 7.18
CA VAL A 36 10.35 10.92 6.22
C VAL A 36 10.01 12.37 5.91
N MET A 37 10.01 13.23 6.93
CA MET A 37 9.78 14.67 6.77
C MET A 37 10.87 15.33 5.93
N GLU A 38 12.13 14.94 6.10
CA GLU A 38 13.28 15.43 5.33
C GLU A 38 13.30 14.86 3.91
N GLU A 39 13.13 13.55 3.75
CA GLU A 39 13.15 12.85 2.45
C GLU A 39 12.04 13.37 1.52
N PHE A 40 10.86 13.61 2.07
CA PHE A 40 9.71 14.08 1.30
C PHE A 40 9.44 15.57 1.45
N ASN A 41 10.21 16.33 2.23
CA ASN A 41 9.93 17.75 2.50
C ASN A 41 8.49 17.98 3.03
N ILE A 42 8.02 17.12 3.93
CA ILE A 42 6.72 17.21 4.59
C ILE A 42 6.89 17.99 5.89
N ARG A 43 6.17 19.11 6.04
CA ARG A 43 6.33 20.01 7.19
C ARG A 43 5.49 19.64 8.41
N GLU A 44 4.47 18.80 8.23
CA GLU A 44 3.49 18.50 9.26
C GLU A 44 3.68 17.09 9.84
N GLU A 45 4.24 17.03 11.04
CA GLU A 45 4.54 15.77 11.75
C GLU A 45 3.28 14.93 12.03
N ASN A 46 2.19 15.56 12.46
CA ASN A 46 0.94 14.84 12.75
C ASN A 46 0.38 14.15 11.51
N SER A 47 0.53 14.77 10.33
CA SER A 47 0.12 14.19 9.05
C SER A 47 0.94 12.94 8.71
N VAL A 48 2.26 13.00 8.93
CA VAL A 48 3.16 11.84 8.74
C VAL A 48 2.80 10.70 9.68
N ARG A 49 2.56 10.97 10.97
CA ARG A 49 2.16 9.95 11.95
C ARG A 49 0.81 9.32 11.62
N PHE A 50 -0.16 10.12 11.19
CA PHE A 50 -1.48 9.62 10.80
C PHE A 50 -1.41 8.75 9.54
N MET A 51 -0.60 9.15 8.56
CA MET A 51 -0.38 8.34 7.37
C MET A 51 0.35 7.04 7.73
N ALA A 52 1.37 7.11 8.57
CA ALA A 52 2.09 5.93 9.02
C ALA A 52 1.18 4.93 9.75
N PHE A 53 0.29 5.43 10.61
CA PHE A 53 -0.75 4.61 11.24
C PHE A 53 -1.63 3.92 10.19
N SER A 54 -2.23 4.71 9.29
CA SER A 54 -3.20 4.23 8.30
C SER A 54 -2.58 3.19 7.36
N MET A 55 -1.41 3.49 6.82
CA MET A 55 -0.67 2.62 5.92
C MET A 55 -0.14 1.37 6.63
N GLY A 56 0.23 1.48 7.90
CA GLY A 56 0.65 0.36 8.73
C GLY A 56 -0.48 -0.62 8.99
N SER A 57 -1.67 -0.12 9.34
CA SER A 57 -2.87 -0.95 9.51
C SER A 57 -3.28 -1.67 8.22
N ILE A 58 -3.22 -0.98 7.07
CA ILE A 58 -3.47 -1.59 5.75
C ILE A 58 -2.42 -2.69 5.47
N GLY A 59 -1.14 -2.41 5.74
CA GLY A 59 -0.05 -3.37 5.58
C GLY A 59 -0.24 -4.63 6.41
N LEU A 60 -0.63 -4.50 7.69
CA LEU A 60 -0.93 -5.63 8.57
C LEU A 60 -2.12 -6.45 8.05
N TYR A 61 -3.19 -5.77 7.60
CA TYR A 61 -4.34 -6.46 7.01
C TYR A 61 -3.98 -7.24 5.74
N ASN A 62 -3.10 -6.67 4.89
CA ASN A 62 -2.58 -7.35 3.72
C ASN A 62 -1.76 -8.60 4.07
N ILE A 63 -0.95 -8.55 5.13
CA ILE A 63 -0.17 -9.71 5.60
C ILE A 63 -1.12 -10.83 6.05
N LEU A 64 -2.13 -10.50 6.86
CA LEU A 64 -3.12 -11.49 7.31
C LEU A 64 -3.84 -12.11 6.11
N GLY A 65 -4.25 -11.30 5.13
CA GLY A 65 -4.93 -11.84 3.95
C GLY A 65 -4.06 -12.60 2.96
N ALA A 66 -2.76 -12.30 2.91
CA ALA A 66 -1.81 -13.11 2.18
C ALA A 66 -1.64 -14.51 2.79
N LEU A 67 -1.74 -14.64 4.12
CA LEU A 67 -1.70 -15.94 4.80
C LEU A 67 -2.98 -16.75 4.62
N GLU A 68 -4.13 -16.09 4.51
CA GLU A 68 -5.44 -16.71 4.27
C GLU A 68 -5.72 -16.98 2.77
N ASP A 69 -4.86 -16.49 1.89
CA ASP A 69 -4.97 -16.57 0.43
C ASP A 69 -6.37 -16.15 -0.11
N ASN A 70 -6.89 -15.06 0.46
CA ASN A 70 -8.25 -14.60 0.24
C ASN A 70 -8.34 -13.48 -0.80
N TRP A 71 -8.96 -13.74 -1.95
CA TRP A 71 -9.16 -12.78 -3.05
C TRP A 71 -9.76 -11.43 -2.63
N ASN A 72 -10.63 -11.40 -1.63
CA ASN A 72 -11.21 -10.15 -1.13
C ASN A 72 -10.15 -9.21 -0.58
N ILE A 73 -9.10 -9.76 0.02
CA ILE A 73 -8.03 -8.97 0.62
C ILE A 73 -7.10 -8.42 -0.46
N TYR A 74 -6.88 -9.14 -1.57
CA TYR A 74 -6.18 -8.59 -2.72
C TYR A 74 -6.91 -7.39 -3.34
N TRP A 75 -8.24 -7.49 -3.49
CA TRP A 75 -9.05 -6.38 -3.97
C TRP A 75 -9.04 -5.19 -3.02
N PHE A 76 -9.19 -5.44 -1.71
CA PHE A 76 -9.05 -4.40 -0.70
C PHE A 76 -7.66 -3.74 -0.79
N SER A 77 -6.61 -4.53 -0.94
CA SER A 77 -5.23 -4.07 -1.05
C SER A 77 -5.00 -3.22 -2.31
N LEU A 78 -5.62 -3.58 -3.43
CA LEU A 78 -5.56 -2.79 -4.66
C LEU A 78 -6.31 -1.46 -4.49
N VAL A 79 -7.55 -1.51 -4.01
CA VAL A 79 -8.41 -0.33 -3.84
C VAL A 79 -7.82 0.65 -2.84
N SER A 80 -7.33 0.15 -1.69
CA SER A 80 -6.71 0.98 -0.65
C SER A 80 -5.49 1.74 -1.15
N ARG A 81 -4.65 1.14 -2.02
CA ARG A 81 -3.52 1.85 -2.65
C ARG A 81 -3.95 2.92 -3.62
N VAL A 82 -4.96 2.65 -4.44
CA VAL A 82 -5.51 3.67 -5.37
C VAL A 82 -6.07 4.84 -4.55
N VAL A 83 -6.83 4.56 -3.49
CA VAL A 83 -7.37 5.60 -2.60
C VAL A 83 -6.25 6.35 -1.89
N ALA A 84 -5.25 5.66 -1.35
CA ALA A 84 -4.09 6.27 -0.70
C ALA A 84 -3.32 7.18 -1.67
N SER A 85 -3.08 6.74 -2.90
CA SER A 85 -2.43 7.53 -3.95
C SER A 85 -3.22 8.81 -4.24
N VAL A 86 -4.54 8.74 -4.39
CA VAL A 86 -5.39 9.92 -4.60
C VAL A 86 -5.29 10.89 -3.42
N ILE A 87 -5.35 10.40 -2.18
CA ILE A 87 -5.23 11.23 -0.97
C ILE A 87 -3.84 11.89 -0.91
N MET A 88 -2.77 11.14 -1.16
CA MET A 88 -1.42 11.69 -1.17
C MET A 88 -1.23 12.74 -2.26
N TYR A 89 -1.84 12.53 -3.44
CA TYR A 89 -1.80 13.50 -4.52
C TYR A 89 -2.52 14.81 -4.16
N THR A 90 -3.64 14.74 -3.42
CA THR A 90 -4.37 15.95 -2.98
C THR A 90 -3.64 16.74 -1.89
N LEU A 91 -2.83 16.07 -1.06
CA LEU A 91 -2.01 16.72 -0.03
C LEU A 91 -0.83 17.54 -0.60
N LYS A 92 -0.44 17.28 -1.86
CA LYS A 92 0.62 17.98 -2.61
C LYS A 92 2.00 17.98 -1.92
N GLY A 93 2.99 18.58 -2.58
CA GLY A 93 4.36 18.67 -2.08
C GLY A 93 5.01 17.29 -2.01
N GLY A 94 5.57 16.93 -0.86
CA GLY A 94 6.20 15.62 -0.64
C GLY A 94 5.32 14.41 -0.89
N TRP A 95 4.03 14.57 -0.64
CA TRP A 95 3.05 13.50 -0.77
C TRP A 95 2.84 13.07 -2.21
N GLU A 96 3.07 13.95 -3.19
CA GLU A 96 2.94 13.62 -4.61
C GLU A 96 3.92 12.52 -5.04
N ASN A 97 5.16 12.57 -4.55
CA ASN A 97 6.16 11.53 -4.81
C ASN A 97 5.73 10.18 -4.24
N LEU A 98 5.15 10.17 -3.04
CA LEU A 98 4.61 8.95 -2.42
C LEU A 98 3.38 8.43 -3.16
N ALA A 99 2.53 9.32 -3.69
CA ALA A 99 1.36 8.96 -4.48
C ALA A 99 1.73 8.14 -5.72
N HIS A 100 2.81 8.50 -6.41
CA HIS A 100 3.31 7.76 -7.58
C HIS A 100 3.81 6.37 -7.21
N ILE A 101 4.49 6.23 -6.07
CA ILE A 101 4.96 4.93 -5.57
C ILE A 101 3.77 4.02 -5.24
N GLU A 102 2.78 4.53 -4.49
CA GLU A 102 1.57 3.77 -4.15
C GLU A 102 0.79 3.35 -5.39
N PHE A 103 0.64 4.25 -6.37
CA PHE A 103 0.01 3.91 -7.64
C PHE A 103 0.80 2.83 -8.41
N GLY A 104 2.13 2.95 -8.45
CA GLY A 104 2.99 1.94 -9.07
C GLY A 104 2.83 0.56 -8.44
N THR A 105 2.78 0.48 -7.10
CA THR A 105 2.55 -0.79 -6.41
C THR A 105 1.14 -1.34 -6.62
N ALA A 106 0.13 -0.47 -6.81
CA ALA A 106 -1.22 -0.90 -7.22
C ALA A 106 -1.21 -1.54 -8.62
N VAL A 107 -0.53 -0.92 -9.58
CA VAL A 107 -0.39 -1.47 -10.94
C VAL A 107 0.33 -2.81 -10.93
N LEU A 108 1.42 -2.93 -10.16
CA LEU A 108 2.14 -4.20 -10.01
C LEU A 108 1.25 -5.28 -9.40
N LEU A 109 0.47 -4.96 -8.36
CA LEU A 109 -0.47 -5.90 -7.75
C LEU A 109 -1.54 -6.34 -8.76
N ALA A 110 -2.12 -5.41 -9.52
CA ALA A 110 -3.10 -5.73 -10.55
C ALA A 110 -2.52 -6.65 -11.64
N ALA A 111 -1.27 -6.40 -12.06
CA ALA A 111 -0.57 -7.25 -13.01
C ALA A 111 -0.33 -8.66 -12.44
N CYS A 112 0.12 -8.76 -11.18
CA CYS A 112 0.30 -10.05 -10.50
C CYS A 112 -1.02 -10.81 -10.34
N MET A 113 -2.10 -10.12 -9.99
CA MET A 113 -3.44 -10.71 -9.91
C MET A 113 -3.91 -11.23 -11.27
N TRP A 114 -3.64 -10.50 -12.36
CA TRP A 114 -4.06 -10.91 -13.71
C TRP A 114 -3.26 -12.11 -14.26
N TRP A 115 -1.99 -12.24 -13.86
CA TRP A 115 -1.09 -13.26 -14.39
C TRP A 115 -1.29 -14.66 -13.80
N THR A 116 -1.86 -14.79 -12.60
CA THR A 116 -1.96 -16.06 -11.84
C THR A 116 -3.29 -16.81 -12.01
#